data_AF-A0A4Q3RJL6-F1
#
_entry.id   AF-A0A4Q3RJL6-F1
#
_cell.length_a   1.000
_cell.length_b   1.000
_cell.length_c   1.000
_cell.angle_alpha   90.00
_cell.angle_beta   90.00
_cell.angle_gamma   90.00
#
_symmetry.space_group_name_H-M   'P 1'
#
loop_
_entity.id
_entity.type
_entity.pdbx_description
1 polymer ?
#
loop_
_entity_poly.entity_id
_entity_poly.type
_entity_poly.pdbx_seq_one_letter_code
_entity_poly.pdbx_strand_id
1 'polypeptide(L)'
;MKQANILAFSSSRAGNGGYLESAVQVIKPFLGEEAKTIAFVPFASVDSYSDYAEKVRQGLSSLKHKIELVEPGNAKEVIAAADAIMIGGGNTFKLLHDLYKAGVVELIRERVSDGVPYIGWSAGSNLTGPTICTTNDMPIIEPESFHSFGFFSFQI
;
A
#
# COMPACT_ATOMS: atom_id res chain seq x y z
N MET A 1 2.61 22.69 1.58
CA MET A 1 2.41 21.23 1.45
C MET A 1 1.11 20.89 2.17
N LYS A 2 0.26 20.06 1.57
CA LYS A 2 -0.95 19.56 2.26
C LYS A 2 -0.51 18.54 3.31
N GLN A 3 -1.32 18.34 4.35
CA GLN A 3 -1.06 17.30 5.35
C GLN A 3 -1.25 15.93 4.71
N ALA A 4 -0.25 15.05 4.84
CA ALA A 4 -0.34 13.68 4.33
C ALA A 4 -1.37 12.88 5.16
N ASN A 5 -2.26 12.16 4.47
CA ASN A 5 -3.28 11.32 5.09
C ASN A 5 -2.85 9.86 4.95
N ILE A 6 -2.47 9.22 6.06
CA ILE A 6 -1.83 7.89 6.04
C ILE A 6 -2.50 6.99 7.07
N LEU A 7 -2.90 5.79 6.64
CA LEU A 7 -3.23 4.66 7.52
C LEU A 7 -2.19 3.56 7.37
N ALA A 8 -1.65 3.11 8.50
CA ALA A 8 -0.71 2.00 8.57
C ALA A 8 -1.26 0.94 9.54
N PHE A 9 -1.67 -0.21 9.01
CA PHE A 9 -2.18 -1.33 9.78
C PHE A 9 -1.07 -2.37 10.04
N SER A 10 -0.94 -2.85 11.26
CA SER A 10 0.05 -3.89 11.59
C SER A 10 -0.16 -5.19 10.79
N SER A 11 -1.42 -5.60 10.60
CA SER A 11 -1.81 -6.83 9.90
C SER A 11 -3.08 -6.64 9.06
N SER A 12 -3.33 -7.58 8.14
CA SER A 12 -4.55 -7.61 7.32
C SER A 12 -5.76 -8.26 7.99
N ARG A 13 -5.57 -8.87 9.17
CA ARG A 13 -6.61 -9.61 9.92
C ARG A 13 -6.42 -9.41 11.42
N ALA A 14 -7.54 -9.36 12.14
CA ALA A 14 -7.57 -9.35 13.61
C ALA A 14 -8.25 -10.61 14.13
N GLY A 15 -7.53 -11.42 14.92
CA GLY A 15 -8.04 -12.69 15.45
C GLY A 15 -8.52 -13.62 14.33
N ASN A 16 -9.75 -14.14 14.47
CA ASN A 16 -10.39 -15.04 13.50
C ASN A 16 -11.19 -14.30 12.42
N GLY A 17 -11.09 -12.97 12.33
CA GLY A 17 -11.82 -12.16 11.36
C GLY A 17 -11.43 -12.44 9.90
N GLY A 18 -12.29 -12.01 8.99
CA GLY A 18 -12.06 -11.98 7.54
C GLY A 18 -10.91 -11.07 7.14
N TYR A 19 -10.51 -11.17 5.87
CA TYR A 19 -9.46 -10.34 5.29
C TYR A 19 -9.92 -8.86 5.21
N LEU A 20 -9.16 -7.95 5.84
CA LEU A 20 -9.48 -6.51 5.99
C LEU A 20 -10.80 -6.18 6.68
N GLU A 21 -11.50 -7.17 7.25
CA GLU A 21 -12.82 -6.99 7.85
C GLU A 21 -12.84 -5.89 8.92
N SER A 22 -11.89 -5.94 9.86
CA SER A 22 -11.76 -4.90 10.90
C SER A 22 -11.27 -3.56 10.34
N ALA A 23 -10.47 -3.59 9.27
CA ALA A 23 -9.91 -2.39 8.66
C ALA A 23 -10.98 -1.54 7.96
N VAL A 24 -12.03 -2.16 7.41
CA VAL A 24 -13.14 -1.47 6.72
C VAL A 24 -13.73 -0.34 7.59
N GLN A 25 -13.89 -0.58 8.89
CA GLN A 25 -14.48 0.40 9.82
C GLN A 25 -13.63 1.68 9.97
N VAL A 26 -12.31 1.57 9.73
CA VAL A 26 -11.37 2.69 9.76
C VAL A 26 -11.18 3.29 8.37
N ILE A 27 -11.11 2.45 7.33
CA ILE A 27 -10.92 2.87 5.94
C ILE A 27 -12.11 3.71 5.46
N LYS A 28 -13.35 3.35 5.80
CA LYS A 28 -14.55 4.06 5.34
C LYS A 28 -14.55 5.55 5.73
N PRO A 29 -14.49 5.94 7.01
CA PRO A 29 -14.45 7.36 7.37
C PRO A 29 -13.18 8.06 6.89
N PHE A 30 -12.06 7.33 6.74
CA PHE A 30 -10.80 7.89 6.26
C PHE A 30 -10.82 8.28 4.77
N LEU A 31 -11.41 7.43 3.91
CA LEU A 31 -11.58 7.74 2.49
C LEU A 31 -12.80 8.65 2.22
N GLY A 32 -13.69 8.75 3.20
CA GLY A 32 -14.91 9.55 3.11
C GLY A 32 -16.01 8.87 2.31
N GLU A 33 -17.12 9.58 2.16
CA GLU A 33 -18.33 9.06 1.52
C GLU A 33 -18.31 9.17 0.00
N GLU A 34 -17.24 9.65 -0.67
CA GLU A 34 -17.23 9.70 -2.14
C GLU A 34 -16.60 8.45 -2.76
N ALA A 35 -17.11 8.03 -3.92
CA ALA A 35 -16.50 6.93 -4.65
C ALA A 35 -15.09 7.36 -5.13
N LYS A 36 -14.13 6.45 -5.00
CA LYS A 36 -12.71 6.71 -5.31
C LYS A 36 -12.16 5.57 -6.15
N THR A 37 -11.24 5.91 -7.03
CA THR A 37 -10.37 4.95 -7.72
C THR A 37 -9.10 4.77 -6.91
N ILE A 38 -8.86 3.55 -6.43
CA ILE A 38 -7.74 3.22 -5.55
C ILE A 38 -6.73 2.39 -6.34
N ALA A 39 -5.49 2.87 -6.42
CA ALA A 39 -4.38 2.09 -6.93
C ALA A 39 -3.95 1.07 -5.86
N PHE A 40 -4.16 -0.22 -6.12
CA PHE A 40 -3.68 -1.28 -5.24
C PHE A 40 -2.36 -1.86 -5.76
N VAL A 41 -1.31 -1.73 -4.93
CA VAL A 41 0.04 -2.23 -5.19
C VAL A 41 0.24 -3.58 -4.48
N PRO A 42 0.29 -4.70 -5.23
CA PRO A 42 0.40 -6.05 -4.67
C PRO A 42 1.85 -6.53 -4.56
N PHE A 43 2.85 -5.70 -4.83
CA PHE A 43 4.23 -6.15 -5.11
C PHE A 43 4.93 -6.89 -3.95
N ALA A 44 4.42 -6.76 -2.72
CA ALA A 44 4.88 -7.58 -1.60
C ALA A 44 4.54 -9.07 -1.76
N SER A 45 3.51 -9.40 -2.53
CA SER A 45 3.09 -10.77 -2.78
C SER A 45 4.13 -11.53 -3.59
N VAL A 46 4.36 -12.78 -3.19
CA VAL A 46 5.07 -13.79 -3.99
C VAL A 46 4.11 -14.62 -4.84
N ASP A 47 2.80 -14.51 -4.58
CA ASP A 47 1.72 -15.15 -5.32
C ASP A 47 1.13 -14.21 -6.40
N SER A 48 0.15 -14.72 -7.14
CA SER A 48 -0.61 -13.99 -8.17
C SER A 48 -1.14 -12.64 -7.70
N TYR A 49 -0.80 -11.58 -8.44
CA TYR A 49 -1.28 -10.23 -8.19
C TYR A 49 -2.78 -10.07 -8.42
N SER A 50 -3.35 -10.77 -9.41
CA SER A 50 -4.79 -10.73 -9.70
C SER A 50 -5.60 -11.33 -8.55
N ASP A 51 -5.14 -12.47 -8.01
CA ASP A 51 -5.83 -13.15 -6.92
C ASP A 51 -5.72 -12.34 -5.63
N TYR A 52 -4.60 -11.64 -5.45
CA TYR A 52 -4.43 -10.72 -4.32
C TYR A 52 -5.38 -9.52 -4.42
N ALA A 53 -5.46 -8.90 -5.60
CA ALA A 53 -6.39 -7.80 -5.85
C ALA A 53 -7.84 -8.22 -5.60
N GLU A 54 -8.20 -9.45 -5.99
CA GLU A 54 -9.55 -9.97 -5.76
C GLU A 54 -9.85 -10.18 -4.27
N LYS A 55 -8.90 -10.69 -3.49
CA LYS A 55 -9.03 -10.77 -2.02
C LYS A 55 -9.26 -9.39 -1.39
N VAL A 56 -8.56 -8.35 -1.87
CA VAL A 56 -8.75 -6.96 -1.41
C VAL A 56 -10.13 -6.45 -1.81
N ARG A 57 -10.58 -6.66 -3.05
CA ARG A 57 -11.93 -6.28 -3.50
C ARG A 57 -13.02 -6.93 -2.64
N GLN A 58 -12.87 -8.22 -2.33
CA GLN A 58 -13.81 -8.94 -1.47
C GLN A 58 -13.82 -8.38 -0.04
N GLY A 59 -12.64 -8.15 0.54
CA GLY A 59 -12.51 -7.56 1.88
C GLY A 59 -13.09 -6.14 1.98
N LEU A 60 -13.06 -5.38 0.88
CA LEU A 60 -13.59 -4.01 0.80
C LEU A 60 -14.95 -3.92 0.09
N SER A 61 -15.63 -5.04 -0.15
CA SER A 61 -16.85 -5.12 -0.98
C SER A 61 -18.02 -4.28 -0.46
N SER A 62 -18.03 -3.95 0.84
CA SER A 62 -19.01 -3.05 1.44
C SER A 62 -18.75 -1.56 1.15
N LEU A 63 -17.60 -1.23 0.57
CA LEU A 63 -17.22 0.11 0.16
C LEU A 63 -17.47 0.30 -1.34
N LYS A 64 -17.84 1.52 -1.73
CA LYS A 64 -18.13 1.87 -3.13
C LYS A 64 -16.89 2.27 -3.95
N HIS A 65 -15.70 1.91 -3.49
CA HIS A 65 -14.46 2.29 -4.15
C HIS A 65 -14.10 1.28 -5.25
N LYS A 66 -13.49 1.77 -6.32
CA LYS A 66 -12.96 0.95 -7.41
C LYS A 66 -11.50 0.60 -7.10
N ILE A 67 -11.17 -0.68 -7.09
CA ILE A 67 -9.79 -1.15 -6.90
C ILE A 67 -9.14 -1.42 -8.27
N GLU A 68 -8.20 -0.56 -8.65
CA GLU A 68 -7.36 -0.70 -9.83
C GLU A 68 -6.06 -1.43 -9.47
N LEU A 69 -5.76 -2.49 -10.20
CA LEU A 69 -4.56 -3.27 -9.96
C LEU A 69 -3.34 -2.59 -10.57
N VAL A 70 -2.33 -2.33 -9.75
CA VAL A 70 -1.02 -1.86 -10.17
C VAL A 70 -0.17 -3.08 -10.54
N GLU A 71 0.34 -3.08 -11.76
CA GLU A 71 1.27 -4.04 -12.31
C GLU A 71 2.56 -3.34 -12.75
N PRO A 72 3.71 -4.04 -12.84
CA PRO A 72 4.96 -3.40 -13.24
C PRO A 72 4.89 -2.62 -14.56
N GLY A 73 4.07 -3.07 -15.51
CA GLY A 73 3.92 -2.43 -16.82
C GLY A 73 3.05 -1.16 -16.83
N ASN A 74 2.15 -0.99 -15.85
CA ASN A 74 1.20 0.14 -15.80
C ASN A 74 1.37 1.04 -14.56
N ALA A 75 2.36 0.75 -13.70
CA ALA A 75 2.39 1.29 -12.36
C ALA A 75 2.37 2.82 -12.29
N LYS A 76 3.14 3.49 -13.15
CA LYS A 76 3.21 4.95 -13.20
C LYS A 76 1.85 5.58 -13.54
N GLU A 77 1.17 5.03 -14.54
CA GLU A 77 -0.13 5.54 -15.00
C GLU A 77 -1.20 5.38 -13.93
N VAL A 78 -1.34 4.16 -13.38
CA VAL A 78 -2.38 3.85 -12.39
C VAL A 78 -2.19 4.64 -11.11
N ILE A 79 -0.95 4.77 -10.61
CA ILE A 79 -0.65 5.52 -9.38
C ILE A 79 -0.87 7.03 -9.59
N ALA A 80 -0.49 7.58 -10.74
CA ALA A 80 -0.67 9.00 -11.03
C ALA A 80 -2.16 9.39 -11.10
N ALA A 81 -3.01 8.52 -11.65
CA ALA A 81 -4.43 8.77 -11.84
C ALA A 81 -5.30 8.49 -10.60
N ALA A 82 -4.81 7.74 -9.62
CA ALA A 82 -5.62 7.27 -8.50
C ALA A 82 -5.94 8.36 -7.46
N ASP A 83 -7.12 8.24 -6.85
CA ASP A 83 -7.64 9.08 -5.76
C ASP A 83 -7.10 8.67 -4.39
N ALA A 84 -6.58 7.44 -4.26
CA ALA A 84 -5.94 6.87 -3.08
C ALA A 84 -4.98 5.74 -3.49
N ILE A 85 -4.01 5.44 -2.63
CA ILE A 85 -3.01 4.38 -2.83
C ILE A 85 -3.13 3.36 -1.71
N MET A 86 -3.26 2.09 -2.08
CA MET A 86 -3.21 0.95 -1.17
C MET A 86 -1.98 0.09 -1.44
N ILE A 87 -1.22 -0.28 -0.42
CA ILE A 87 -0.08 -1.20 -0.56
C ILE A 87 -0.24 -2.39 0.37
N GLY A 88 -0.23 -3.58 -0.24
CA GLY A 88 -0.45 -4.82 0.47
C GLY A 88 0.75 -5.34 1.27
N GLY A 89 0.44 -6.24 2.20
CA GLY A 89 1.42 -7.06 2.94
C GLY A 89 1.98 -8.22 2.11
N GLY A 90 3.06 -8.83 2.60
CA GLY A 90 3.85 -9.86 1.93
C GLY A 90 5.32 -9.72 2.35
N ASN A 91 6.26 -9.85 1.43
CA ASN A 91 7.68 -9.60 1.70
C ASN A 91 8.09 -8.15 1.40
N THR A 92 8.61 -7.46 2.41
CA THR A 92 9.00 -6.04 2.37
C THR A 92 10.17 -5.78 1.41
N PHE A 93 11.16 -6.68 1.36
CA PHE A 93 12.31 -6.51 0.47
C PHE A 93 11.90 -6.59 -1.00
N LYS A 94 11.07 -7.58 -1.35
CA LYS A 94 10.49 -7.71 -2.69
C LYS A 94 9.62 -6.50 -3.05
N LEU A 95 8.77 -6.06 -2.13
CA LEU A 95 7.93 -4.86 -2.33
C LEU A 95 8.79 -3.65 -2.70
N LEU A 96 9.80 -3.34 -1.90
CA LEU A 96 10.64 -2.17 -2.13
C LEU A 96 11.47 -2.30 -3.42
N HIS A 97 12.03 -3.49 -3.67
CA HIS A 97 12.75 -3.78 -4.92
C HIS A 97 11.87 -3.52 -6.14
N ASP A 98 10.65 -4.04 -6.16
CA ASP A 98 9.76 -3.92 -7.32
C ASP A 98 9.25 -2.48 -7.51
N LEU A 99 9.08 -1.71 -6.43
CA LEU A 99 8.75 -0.29 -6.51
C LEU A 99 9.90 0.54 -7.11
N TYR A 100 11.15 0.27 -6.72
CA TYR A 100 12.33 0.87 -7.34
C TYR A 100 12.42 0.51 -8.81
N LYS A 101 12.28 -0.78 -9.14
CA LYS A 101 12.33 -1.27 -10.52
C LYS A 101 11.24 -0.66 -11.41
N ALA A 102 10.04 -0.44 -10.87
CA ALA A 102 8.96 0.24 -11.56
C ALA A 102 9.16 1.78 -11.65
N GLY A 103 10.12 2.34 -10.89
CA GLY A 103 10.41 3.76 -10.86
C GLY A 103 9.26 4.60 -10.32
N VAL A 104 8.58 4.11 -9.27
CA VAL A 104 7.37 4.75 -8.70
C VAL A 104 7.54 5.19 -7.25
N VAL A 105 8.70 4.99 -6.62
CA VAL A 105 8.95 5.38 -5.23
C VAL A 105 8.72 6.88 -5.03
N GLU A 106 9.37 7.73 -5.82
CA GLU A 106 9.20 9.19 -5.73
C GLU A 106 7.79 9.63 -6.14
N LEU A 107 7.21 9.00 -7.17
CA LEU A 107 5.83 9.29 -7.59
C LEU A 107 4.84 9.07 -6.42
N ILE A 108 4.93 7.94 -5.71
CA ILE A 108 4.09 7.67 -4.55
C ILE A 108 4.32 8.73 -3.47
N ARG A 109 5.58 9.11 -3.22
CA ARG A 109 5.93 10.13 -2.22
C ARG A 109 5.31 11.49 -2.53
N GLU A 110 5.39 11.92 -3.77
CA GLU A 110 4.80 13.16 -4.27
C GLU A 110 3.26 13.13 -4.14
N ARG A 111 2.61 12.07 -4.64
CA ARG A 111 1.15 11.92 -4.57
C ARG A 111 0.63 12.03 -3.13
N VAL A 112 1.27 11.32 -2.20
CA VAL A 112 0.86 11.32 -0.80
C VAL A 112 1.12 12.67 -0.13
N SER A 113 2.23 13.34 -0.47
CA SER A 113 2.55 14.70 0.02
C SER A 113 1.56 15.76 -0.51
N ASP A 114 0.98 15.52 -1.68
CA ASP A 114 -0.10 16.32 -2.26
C ASP A 114 -1.49 16.02 -1.68
N GLY A 115 -1.56 15.13 -0.68
CA GLY A 115 -2.76 14.82 0.09
C GLY A 115 -3.55 13.62 -0.43
N VAL A 116 -3.01 12.85 -1.39
CA VAL A 116 -3.61 11.56 -1.78
C VAL A 116 -3.52 10.59 -0.60
N PRO A 117 -4.64 10.01 -0.12
CA PRO A 117 -4.61 9.09 1.00
C PRO A 117 -3.79 7.84 0.70
N TYR A 118 -2.95 7.46 1.65
CA TYR A 118 -2.18 6.22 1.65
C TYR A 118 -2.76 5.23 2.67
N ILE A 119 -2.88 3.96 2.29
CA ILE A 119 -3.28 2.88 3.18
C ILE A 119 -2.34 1.70 2.98
N GLY A 120 -1.60 1.31 4.01
CA GLY A 120 -0.70 0.17 3.96
C GLY A 120 -0.99 -0.82 5.08
N TRP A 121 -0.68 -2.10 4.88
CA TRP A 121 -0.70 -3.10 5.95
C TRP A 121 0.52 -4.00 5.92
N SER A 122 1.02 -4.42 7.09
CA SER A 122 2.21 -5.26 7.22
C SER A 122 3.40 -4.67 6.42
N ALA A 123 3.91 -5.35 5.40
CA ALA A 123 4.97 -4.82 4.53
C ALA A 123 4.67 -3.40 4.01
N GLY A 124 3.43 -3.10 3.60
CA GLY A 124 3.04 -1.75 3.19
C GLY A 124 3.21 -0.72 4.31
N SER A 125 2.96 -1.09 5.57
CA SER A 125 3.21 -0.20 6.72
C SER A 125 4.70 0.04 6.95
N ASN A 126 5.57 -0.97 6.77
CA ASN A 126 7.01 -0.80 6.91
C ASN A 126 7.56 0.29 5.98
N LEU A 127 6.98 0.46 4.79
CA LEU A 127 7.45 1.47 3.84
C LEU A 127 7.07 2.91 4.24
N THR A 128 6.17 3.10 5.20
CA THR A 128 5.78 4.45 5.67
C THR A 128 6.90 5.14 6.46
N GLY A 129 7.80 4.38 7.08
CA GLY A 129 8.97 4.93 7.76
C GLY A 129 10.08 5.38 6.79
N PRO A 130 11.20 5.91 7.30
CA PRO A 130 12.34 6.34 6.48
C PRO A 130 13.09 5.21 5.78
N THR A 131 13.08 4.00 6.37
CA THR A 131 13.73 2.81 5.78
C THR A 131 12.94 1.55 6.13
N ILE A 132 13.25 0.43 5.47
CA ILE A 132 12.69 -0.89 5.82
C ILE A 132 13.48 -1.63 6.91
N CYS A 133 14.39 -0.97 7.64
CA CYS A 133 15.35 -1.63 8.55
C CYS A 133 14.72 -2.27 9.81
N THR A 134 13.42 -2.11 10.04
CA THR A 134 12.66 -2.74 11.13
C THR A 134 11.74 -3.86 10.63
N THR A 135 11.77 -4.20 9.34
CA THR A 135 11.02 -5.35 8.83
C THR A 135 11.51 -6.66 9.47
N ASN A 136 10.57 -7.55 9.76
CA ASN A 136 10.85 -8.91 10.24
C ASN A 136 11.03 -9.90 9.07
N ASP A 137 10.88 -9.44 7.84
CA ASP A 137 10.89 -10.31 6.66
C ASP A 137 12.31 -10.79 6.33
N MET A 138 12.40 -11.99 5.76
CA MET A 138 13.64 -12.51 5.22
C MET A 138 14.06 -11.71 3.95
N PRO A 139 15.35 -11.33 3.80
CA PRO A 139 15.86 -10.59 2.64
C PRO A 139 16.00 -11.51 1.41
N ILE A 140 14.87 -11.85 0.78
CA ILE A 140 14.85 -12.77 -0.38
C ILE A 140 15.35 -12.14 -1.68
N ILE A 141 15.44 -10.81 -1.73
CA ILE A 141 15.95 -10.04 -2.87
C ILE A 141 16.49 -8.70 -2.36
N GLU A 142 17.54 -8.18 -2.99
CA GLU A 142 18.14 -6.88 -2.64
C GLU A 142 17.43 -5.74 -3.39
N PRO A 143 16.77 -4.78 -2.72
CA PRO A 143 16.32 -3.55 -3.34
C PRO A 143 17.50 -2.61 -3.63
N GLU A 144 17.31 -1.64 -4.53
CA GLU A 144 18.33 -0.63 -4.84
C GLU A 144 18.81 0.15 -3.62
N SER A 145 17.93 0.35 -2.63
CA SER A 145 18.22 0.99 -1.35
C SER A 145 17.22 0.50 -0.30
N PHE A 146 17.59 0.61 0.98
CA PHE A 146 16.65 0.38 2.09
C PHE A 146 15.80 1.61 2.43
N HIS A 147 16.09 2.77 1.83
CA HIS A 147 15.25 3.96 1.98
C HIS A 147 13.85 3.71 1.39
N SER A 148 12.82 4.06 2.16
CA SER A 148 11.41 3.92 1.78
C SER A 148 10.75 5.29 1.69
N PHE A 149 9.43 5.40 1.93
CA PHE A 149 8.70 6.63 1.63
C PHE A 149 9.01 7.79 2.58
N GLY A 150 9.34 7.49 3.84
CA GLY A 150 9.64 8.52 4.85
C GLY A 150 8.44 9.40 5.18
N PHE A 151 7.23 8.85 5.13
CA PHE A 151 6.01 9.55 5.52
C PHE A 151 5.97 9.83 7.02
N PHE A 152 6.40 8.86 7.81
CA PHE A 152 6.62 9.00 9.24
C PHE A 152 8.09 9.30 9.52
N SER A 153 8.35 10.12 10.53
CA SER A 153 9.70 10.45 10.99
C SER A 153 10.30 9.36 11.90
N PHE A 154 9.55 8.28 12.15
CA PHE A 154 9.92 7.15 12.99
C PHE A 154 9.72 5.83 12.22
N GLN A 155 10.30 4.76 12.76
CA GLN A 155 10.15 3.41 12.21
C GLN A 155 8.97 2.69 12.85
N ILE A 156 8.29 1.85 12.05
CA ILE A 156 7.27 0.89 12.51
C ILE A 156 7.92 -0.47 12.74
#